data_AF-A0A8C9CI85-F1
#
_entry.id   AF-A0A8C9CI85-F1
#
_cell.length_a   1.000
_cell.length_b   1.000
_cell.length_c   1.000
_cell.angle_alpha   90.00
_cell.angle_beta   90.00
_cell.angle_gamma   90.00
#
_symmetry.space_group_name_H-M   'P 1'
#
loop_
_entity.id
_entity.type
_entity.pdbx_description
1 polymer ?
#
loop_
_entity_poly.entity_id
_entity_poly.type
_entity_poly.pdbx_seq_one_letter_code
_entity_poly.pdbx_strand_id
1 'polypeptide(L)'
;MRRQNNTQQMKEQDKNPPDLTNEDKTGSLPEEEFRIMIVKMIQYLGNRIDKMQEIFNKDLEELKMKQTTMNNTINEMKNTLDGINSRITEAEERISDPEDKIVEITTAEQNKEKRMKRTEDSLRDLWDNINHTNIRIIGVPEEQEKKKGTEKIFEEIIVENFPNIGKEIVNQVQEAQRVPYRINPRRNTPRHILIKLSKIKF
;
A
#
# COMPACT_ATOMS: atom_id res chain seq x y z
N MET A 1 9.86 16.22 -25.96
CA MET A 1 10.06 17.67 -26.12
C MET A 1 10.52 17.95 -27.55
N ARG A 2 9.82 18.85 -28.25
CA ARG A 2 10.07 19.20 -29.65
C ARG A 2 11.42 19.92 -29.78
N ARG A 3 12.29 19.42 -30.67
CA ARG A 3 13.45 20.18 -31.18
C ARG A 3 12.93 21.36 -31.98
N GLN A 4 13.18 22.58 -31.50
CA GLN A 4 13.05 23.78 -32.33
C GLN A 4 14.44 24.09 -32.90
N ASN A 5 14.58 23.79 -34.19
CA ASN A 5 15.67 24.28 -35.02
C ASN A 5 15.49 25.79 -35.16
N ASN A 6 16.46 26.59 -34.72
CA ASN A 6 16.53 28.01 -35.03
C ASN A 6 17.83 28.24 -35.80
N THR A 7 17.78 27.97 -37.11
CA THR A 7 18.83 28.35 -38.06
C THR A 7 18.46 29.73 -38.59
N GLN A 8 18.73 30.78 -37.82
CA GLN A 8 18.71 32.15 -38.35
C GLN A 8 20.01 32.39 -39.09
N GLN A 9 19.92 32.27 -40.41
CA GLN A 9 20.96 32.64 -41.36
C GLN A 9 21.32 34.12 -41.19
N MET A 10 22.50 34.40 -40.65
CA MET A 10 23.17 35.68 -40.90
C MET A 10 23.77 35.59 -42.31
N LYS A 11 23.04 36.15 -43.28
CA LYS A 11 23.60 36.52 -44.59
C LYS A 11 24.54 37.70 -44.38
N GLU A 12 25.79 37.44 -44.02
CA GLU A 12 26.84 38.40 -44.29
C GLU A 12 27.34 38.19 -45.72
N GLN A 13 27.35 39.30 -46.46
CA GLN A 13 27.84 39.36 -47.83
C GLN A 13 29.33 39.02 -47.85
N ASP A 14 29.63 37.76 -48.12
CA ASP A 14 30.97 37.36 -48.57
C ASP A 14 31.14 37.96 -49.97
N LYS A 15 31.71 39.16 -50.03
CA LYS A 15 32.28 39.64 -51.29
C LYS A 15 33.47 38.73 -51.57
N ASN A 16 33.23 37.72 -52.42
CA ASN A 16 34.30 36.94 -53.04
C ASN A 16 35.40 37.92 -53.49
N PRO A 17 36.69 37.61 -53.26
CA PRO A 17 37.74 38.40 -53.87
C PRO A 17 37.56 38.35 -55.39
N PRO A 18 38.01 39.38 -56.13
CA PRO A 18 38.02 39.30 -57.58
C PRO A 18 38.72 38.00 -57.97
N ASP A 19 38.06 37.20 -58.81
CA ASP A 19 38.66 36.02 -59.40
C ASP A 19 39.93 36.45 -60.13
N LEU A 20 41.09 36.10 -59.57
CA LEU A 20 42.39 36.27 -60.21
C LEU A 20 42.81 34.95 -60.87
N THR A 21 41.92 34.28 -61.59
CA THR A 21 42.30 33.35 -62.64
C THR A 21 42.63 34.11 -63.93
N ASN A 22 43.72 34.86 -63.90
CA ASN A 22 44.45 35.28 -65.10
C ASN A 22 45.94 35.18 -64.76
N GLU A 23 46.51 33.98 -64.85
CA GLU A 23 47.93 33.71 -64.58
C GLU A 23 48.88 34.31 -65.63
N ASP A 24 48.39 34.98 -66.67
CA ASP A 24 49.22 35.57 -67.72
C ASP A 24 49.13 37.11 -67.73
N LYS A 25 49.95 37.77 -66.89
CA LYS A 25 50.58 39.10 -67.08
C LYS A 25 51.17 39.63 -65.76
N THR A 26 52.15 38.93 -65.20
CA THR A 26 52.99 39.43 -64.08
C THR A 26 54.26 40.14 -64.55
N GLY A 27 54.39 40.41 -65.86
CA GLY A 27 55.48 41.20 -66.42
C GLY A 27 55.08 42.67 -66.64
N SER A 28 55.59 43.58 -65.79
CA SER A 28 55.60 45.06 -65.89
C SER A 28 54.65 45.92 -65.01
N LEU A 29 54.39 45.54 -63.75
CA LEU A 29 53.88 46.49 -62.73
C LEU A 29 55.04 47.32 -62.13
N PRO A 30 54.91 48.65 -61.95
CA PRO A 30 55.91 49.45 -61.23
C PRO A 30 56.11 48.93 -59.79
N GLU A 31 57.36 48.84 -59.33
CA GLU A 31 57.76 48.34 -57.99
C GLU A 31 56.90 48.93 -56.85
N GLU A 32 56.55 50.22 -56.96
CA GLU A 32 55.75 50.94 -55.97
C GLU A 32 54.31 50.42 -55.89
N GLU A 33 53.69 50.10 -57.03
CA GLU A 33 52.35 49.53 -57.09
C GLU A 33 52.31 48.09 -56.55
N PHE A 34 53.35 47.29 -56.84
CA PHE A 34 53.49 45.94 -56.29
C PHE A 34 53.61 45.96 -54.75
N ARG A 35 54.43 46.85 -54.19
CA ARG A 35 54.57 47.02 -52.73
C ARG A 35 53.25 47.44 -52.07
N ILE A 36 52.50 48.36 -52.68
CA ILE A 36 51.17 48.77 -52.21
C ILE A 36 50.20 47.58 -52.21
N MET A 37 50.23 46.72 -53.23
CA MET A 37 49.39 45.53 -53.31
C MET A 37 49.69 44.54 -52.17
N ILE A 38 50.97 44.29 -51.88
CA ILE A 38 51.39 43.42 -50.78
C ILE A 38 50.91 43.98 -49.43
N VAL A 39 51.07 45.28 -49.18
CA VAL A 39 50.61 45.92 -47.93
C VAL A 39 49.10 45.77 -47.77
N LYS A 40 48.32 45.96 -48.84
CA LYS A 40 46.85 45.77 -48.81
C LYS A 40 46.47 44.32 -48.52
N MET A 41 47.18 43.33 -49.09
CA MET A 41 46.94 41.91 -48.81
C MET A 41 47.25 41.55 -47.35
N ILE A 42 48.37 42.05 -46.80
CA ILE A 42 48.74 41.84 -45.39
C ILE A 42 47.72 42.47 -44.46
N GLN A 43 47.29 43.71 -44.73
CA GLN A 43 46.26 44.39 -43.94
C GLN A 43 44.91 43.65 -44.00
N TYR A 44 44.53 43.15 -45.17
CA TYR A 44 43.32 42.35 -45.33
C TYR A 44 43.37 41.08 -44.49
N LEU A 45 44.49 40.35 -44.51
CA LEU A 45 44.67 39.14 -43.70
C LEU A 45 44.71 39.45 -42.20
N GLY A 46 45.40 40.51 -41.79
CA GLY A 46 45.42 40.97 -40.39
C GLY A 46 44.02 41.24 -39.86
N ASN A 47 43.24 42.04 -40.59
CA ASN A 47 41.85 42.34 -40.22
C ASN A 47 40.96 41.09 -40.15
N ARG A 48 41.21 40.07 -40.99
CA ARG A 48 40.49 38.79 -40.91
C ARG A 48 40.88 37.98 -39.69
N ILE A 49 42.16 37.96 -39.33
CA ILE A 49 42.66 37.27 -38.13
C ILE A 49 42.11 37.94 -36.87
N ASP A 50 42.12 39.27 -36.78
CA ASP A 50 41.61 40.01 -35.63
C ASP A 50 40.12 39.73 -35.40
N LYS A 51 39.31 39.79 -36.48
CA LYS A 51 37.88 39.43 -36.41
C LYS A 51 37.66 37.99 -35.98
N MET A 52 38.47 37.07 -36.49
CA MET A 52 38.39 35.66 -36.12
C MET A 52 38.73 35.47 -34.64
N GLN A 53 39.77 36.15 -34.15
CA GLN A 53 40.20 36.11 -32.77
C GLN A 53 39.15 36.71 -31.82
N GLU A 54 38.47 37.79 -32.21
CA GLU A 54 37.37 38.39 -31.46
C GLU A 54 36.20 37.41 -31.31
N ILE A 55 35.78 36.75 -32.40
CA ILE A 55 34.71 35.73 -32.38
C ILE A 55 35.10 34.56 -31.49
N PHE A 56 36.31 34.01 -31.64
CA PHE A 56 36.79 32.91 -30.80
C PHE A 56 36.84 33.26 -29.32
N ASN A 57 37.29 34.46 -28.96
CA ASN A 57 37.33 34.90 -27.56
C ASN A 57 35.92 35.02 -26.97
N LYS A 58 34.97 35.56 -27.74
CA LYS A 58 33.57 35.67 -27.32
C LYS A 58 32.94 34.30 -27.08
N ASP A 59 33.12 33.38 -28.02
CA ASP A 59 32.61 32.00 -27.91
C ASP A 59 33.25 31.26 -26.73
N LEU A 60 34.55 31.47 -26.48
CA LEU A 60 35.27 30.89 -25.36
C LEU A 60 34.73 31.38 -24.01
N GLU A 61 34.47 32.68 -23.87
CA GLU A 61 33.88 33.23 -22.65
C GLU A 61 32.44 32.74 -22.45
N GLU A 62 31.63 32.64 -23.50
CA GLU A 62 30.29 32.07 -23.40
C GLU A 62 30.33 30.60 -22.95
N LEU A 63 31.28 29.81 -23.46
CA LEU A 63 31.48 28.42 -23.06
C LEU A 63 31.88 28.30 -21.58
N LYS A 64 32.79 29.14 -21.10
CA LYS A 64 33.19 29.19 -19.69
C LYS A 64 32.01 29.53 -18.78
N MET A 65 31.19 30.51 -19.17
CA MET A 65 29.99 30.88 -18.40
C MET A 65 28.96 29.75 -18.37
N LYS A 66 28.76 29.03 -19.47
CA LYS A 66 27.91 27.82 -19.48
C LYS A 66 28.47 26.72 -18.59
N GLN A 67 29.78 26.51 -18.61
CA GLN A 67 30.44 25.49 -17.78
C GLN A 67 30.31 25.80 -16.28
N THR A 68 30.53 27.04 -15.86
CA THR A 68 30.37 27.46 -14.45
C THR A 68 28.93 27.28 -13.98
N THR A 69 27.95 27.66 -14.80
CA THR A 69 26.52 27.46 -14.51
C THR A 69 26.18 25.97 -14.34
N MET A 70 26.71 25.12 -15.22
CA MET A 70 26.53 23.66 -15.14
C MET A 70 27.13 23.09 -13.85
N ASN A 71 28.34 23.50 -13.48
CA ASN A 71 29.00 23.04 -12.25
C ASN A 71 28.21 23.43 -11.00
N ASN A 72 27.68 24.64 -10.94
CA ASN A 72 26.85 25.09 -9.82
C ASN A 72 25.58 24.23 -9.71
N THR A 73 24.92 23.97 -10.83
CA THR A 73 23.71 23.12 -10.88
C THR A 73 24.02 21.69 -10.42
N ILE A 74 25.16 21.12 -10.85
CA ILE A 74 25.61 19.79 -10.40
C ILE A 74 25.85 19.75 -8.90
N ASN A 75 26.45 20.80 -8.34
CA ASN A 75 26.73 20.88 -6.91
C ASN A 75 25.44 20.99 -6.08
N GLU A 76 24.47 21.78 -6.54
CA GLU A 76 23.13 21.85 -5.94
C GLU A 76 22.44 20.48 -5.96
N MET A 77 22.44 19.79 -7.12
CA MET A 77 21.88 18.45 -7.22
C MET A 77 22.55 17.48 -6.25
N LYS A 78 23.89 17.51 -6.13
CA LYS A 78 24.62 16.66 -5.19
C LYS A 78 24.20 16.90 -3.74
N ASN A 79 24.11 18.15 -3.31
CA ASN A 79 23.68 18.50 -1.96
C ASN A 79 22.24 18.04 -1.68
N THR A 80 21.34 18.17 -2.66
CA THR A 80 19.96 17.66 -2.51
C THR A 80 19.91 16.14 -2.40
N LEU A 81 20.75 15.43 -3.16
CA LEU A 81 20.85 13.97 -3.11
C LEU A 81 21.37 13.49 -1.75
N ASP A 82 22.41 14.14 -1.23
CA ASP A 82 22.95 13.83 0.10
C ASP A 82 21.88 14.04 1.19
N GLY A 83 21.13 15.13 1.12
CA GLY A 83 20.00 15.38 2.02
C GLY A 83 18.87 14.35 1.92
N ILE A 84 18.57 13.86 0.70
CA ILE A 84 17.60 12.78 0.50
C ILE A 84 18.10 11.47 1.11
N ASN A 85 19.38 11.12 0.92
CA ASN A 85 19.96 9.90 1.46
C ASN A 85 19.89 9.88 3.00
N SER A 86 20.25 10.97 3.67
CA SER A 86 20.13 11.04 5.13
C SER A 86 18.70 10.84 5.62
N ARG A 87 17.71 11.40 4.92
CA ARG A 87 16.29 11.23 5.26
C ARG A 87 15.80 9.80 5.03
N ILE A 88 16.32 9.11 4.00
CA ILE A 88 15.99 7.70 3.74
C ILE A 88 16.54 6.84 4.87
N THR A 89 17.81 7.00 5.25
CA THR A 89 18.41 6.23 6.36
C THR A 89 17.65 6.46 7.67
N GLU A 90 17.29 7.70 8.00
CA GLU A 90 16.46 7.99 9.19
C GLU A 90 15.09 7.30 9.11
N ALA A 91 14.46 7.29 7.93
CA ALA A 91 13.17 6.63 7.75
C ALA A 91 13.28 5.10 7.89
N GLU A 92 14.35 4.49 7.38
CA GLU A 92 14.63 3.06 7.52
C GLU A 92 14.78 2.67 9.00
N GLU A 93 15.58 3.41 9.78
CA GLU A 93 15.73 3.19 11.21
C GLU A 93 14.39 3.31 11.96
N ARG A 94 13.58 4.31 11.60
CA ARG A 94 12.25 4.53 12.21
C ARG A 94 11.23 3.44 11.88
N ILE A 95 11.40 2.72 10.77
CA ILE A 95 10.50 1.64 10.35
C ILE A 95 10.88 0.30 11.00
N SER A 96 12.14 0.11 11.41
CA SER A 96 12.60 -1.12 12.06
C SER A 96 11.81 -1.45 13.35
N ASP A 97 11.66 -0.48 14.27
CA ASP A 97 11.01 -0.74 15.56
C ASP A 97 9.52 -1.12 15.43
N PRO A 98 8.68 -0.42 14.63
CA PRO A 98 7.30 -0.83 14.40
C PRO A 98 7.18 -2.17 13.68
N GLU A 99 8.10 -2.51 12.77
CA GLU A 99 8.08 -3.76 12.03
C GLU A 99 8.19 -4.97 12.97
N ASP A 100 9.18 -4.95 13.87
CA ASP A 100 9.36 -6.00 14.88
C ASP A 100 8.16 -6.09 15.83
N LYS A 101 7.62 -4.96 16.28
CA LYS A 101 6.44 -4.91 17.15
C LYS A 101 5.20 -5.52 16.49
N ILE A 102 5.00 -5.31 15.18
CA ILE A 102 3.86 -5.90 14.46
C ILE A 102 3.96 -7.43 14.45
N VAL A 103 5.16 -7.97 14.28
CA VAL A 103 5.40 -9.43 14.34
C VAL A 103 5.05 -9.97 15.74
N GLU A 104 5.53 -9.33 16.80
CA GLU A 104 5.22 -9.72 18.18
C GLU A 104 3.71 -9.67 18.47
N ILE A 105 3.03 -8.58 18.10
CA ILE A 105 1.57 -8.43 18.29
C ILE A 105 0.81 -9.54 17.54
N THR A 106 1.19 -9.83 16.30
CA THR A 106 0.54 -10.87 15.49
C THR A 106 0.65 -12.24 16.15
N THR A 107 1.84 -12.60 16.64
CA THR A 107 2.04 -13.88 17.33
C THR A 107 1.28 -13.94 18.66
N ALA A 108 1.21 -12.85 19.42
CA ALA A 108 0.44 -12.76 20.65
C ALA A 108 -1.07 -12.94 20.40
N GLU A 109 -1.61 -12.31 19.36
CA GLU A 109 -3.03 -12.40 19.01
C GLU A 109 -3.41 -13.83 18.58
N GLN A 110 -2.58 -14.49 17.75
CA GLN A 110 -2.78 -15.90 17.39
C GLN A 110 -2.78 -16.83 18.61
N ASN A 111 -1.90 -16.58 19.58
CA ASN A 111 -1.85 -17.36 20.81
C ASN A 111 -3.09 -17.12 21.68
N LYS A 112 -3.56 -15.88 21.76
CA LYS A 112 -4.80 -15.52 22.46
C LYS A 112 -6.02 -16.18 21.80
N GLU A 113 -6.10 -16.17 20.48
CA GLU A 113 -7.16 -16.84 19.71
C GLU A 113 -7.19 -18.34 19.99
N LYS A 114 -6.03 -19.02 19.94
CA LYS A 114 -5.92 -20.45 20.30
C LYS A 114 -6.39 -20.73 21.73
N ARG A 115 -6.08 -19.84 22.68
CA ARG A 115 -6.53 -19.98 24.08
C ARG A 115 -8.04 -19.82 24.18
N MET A 116 -8.61 -18.78 23.55
CA MET A 116 -10.06 -18.55 23.53
C MET A 116 -10.80 -19.73 22.92
N LYS A 117 -10.32 -20.27 21.80
CA LYS A 117 -10.91 -21.46 21.16
C LYS A 117 -10.92 -22.67 22.08
N ARG A 118 -9.80 -22.97 22.75
CA ARG A 118 -9.74 -24.06 23.74
C ARG A 118 -10.71 -23.84 24.90
N THR A 119 -10.84 -22.59 25.36
CA THR A 119 -11.79 -22.25 26.43
C THR A 119 -13.24 -22.42 25.95
N GLU A 120 -13.58 -21.99 24.75
CA GLU A 120 -14.89 -22.20 24.14
C GLU A 120 -15.21 -23.69 24.00
N ASP A 121 -14.26 -24.48 23.46
CA ASP A 121 -14.39 -25.93 23.34
C ASP A 121 -14.64 -26.57 24.72
N SER A 122 -13.84 -26.20 25.72
CA SER A 122 -13.98 -26.72 27.08
C SER A 122 -15.34 -26.34 27.71
N LEU A 123 -15.84 -25.13 27.45
CA LEU A 123 -17.14 -24.68 27.94
C LEU A 123 -18.29 -25.41 27.26
N ARG A 124 -18.19 -25.66 25.95
CA ARG A 124 -19.16 -26.46 25.22
C ARG A 124 -19.20 -27.88 25.79
N ASP A 125 -18.05 -28.52 25.98
CA ASP A 125 -17.98 -29.88 26.54
C ASP A 125 -18.55 -29.94 27.96
N LEU A 126 -18.26 -28.95 28.81
CA LEU A 126 -18.86 -28.84 30.14
C LEU A 126 -20.37 -28.63 30.08
N TRP A 127 -20.85 -27.79 29.16
CA TRP A 127 -22.28 -27.53 28.98
C TRP A 127 -23.00 -28.78 28.49
N ASP A 128 -22.45 -29.50 27.52
CA ASP A 128 -22.97 -30.78 27.06
C ASP A 128 -22.95 -31.82 28.20
N ASN A 129 -21.88 -31.87 29.00
CA ASN A 129 -21.82 -32.74 30.18
C ASN A 129 -22.87 -32.38 31.23
N ILE A 130 -23.18 -31.10 31.45
CA ILE A 130 -24.22 -30.70 32.40
C ILE A 130 -25.60 -31.06 31.86
N ASN A 131 -25.81 -30.94 30.55
CA ASN A 131 -27.12 -31.10 29.91
C ASN A 131 -27.38 -32.51 29.34
N HIS A 132 -26.43 -33.45 29.38
CA HIS A 132 -26.61 -34.77 28.77
C HIS A 132 -27.79 -35.58 29.34
N THR A 133 -28.22 -35.32 30.58
CA THR A 133 -29.42 -35.95 31.19
C THR A 133 -30.69 -35.11 31.05
N ASN A 134 -30.61 -33.95 30.39
CA ASN A 134 -31.75 -33.05 30.27
C ASN A 134 -32.61 -33.44 29.07
N ILE A 135 -33.91 -33.62 29.28
CA ILE A 135 -34.92 -33.88 28.26
C ILE A 135 -35.65 -32.57 27.93
N ARG A 136 -35.87 -32.31 26.65
CA ARG A 136 -36.58 -31.11 26.17
C ARG A 136 -37.91 -31.50 25.54
N ILE A 137 -39.01 -31.09 26.17
CA ILE A 137 -40.37 -31.31 25.66
C ILE A 137 -40.82 -30.06 24.90
N ILE A 138 -41.35 -30.27 23.70
CA ILE A 138 -41.77 -29.21 22.78
C ILE A 138 -43.27 -29.39 22.50
N GLY A 139 -43.99 -28.29 22.26
CA GLY A 139 -45.39 -28.33 21.84
C GLY A 139 -46.42 -28.39 22.96
N VAL A 140 -46.00 -28.39 24.23
CA VAL A 140 -46.91 -28.33 25.38
C VAL A 140 -47.51 -26.92 25.50
N PRO A 141 -48.84 -26.72 25.51
CA PRO A 141 -49.47 -25.41 25.72
C PRO A 141 -49.02 -24.71 27.03
N GLU A 142 -48.88 -23.39 27.01
CA GLU A 142 -48.34 -22.58 28.14
C GLU A 142 -49.18 -22.65 29.42
N GLU A 143 -50.47 -22.94 29.33
CA GLU A 143 -51.37 -22.96 30.49
C GLU A 143 -51.53 -24.34 31.14
N GLN A 144 -51.03 -25.40 30.49
CA GLN A 144 -51.22 -26.77 30.97
C GLN A 144 -50.43 -27.02 32.26
N GLU A 145 -49.24 -26.42 32.37
CA GLU A 145 -48.38 -26.48 33.56
C GLU A 145 -49.00 -25.80 34.78
N LYS A 146 -49.80 -24.73 34.60
CA LYS A 146 -50.51 -24.06 35.71
C LYS A 146 -51.58 -24.95 36.34
N LYS A 147 -52.14 -25.89 35.57
CA LYS A 147 -53.23 -26.76 36.03
C LYS A 147 -52.72 -27.99 36.76
N LYS A 148 -51.60 -28.56 36.32
CA LYS A 148 -51.14 -29.89 36.76
C LYS A 148 -49.68 -29.97 37.22
N GLY A 149 -48.87 -28.93 36.97
CA GLY A 149 -47.42 -28.95 37.14
C GLY A 149 -46.67 -29.52 35.93
N THR A 150 -45.41 -29.12 35.74
CA THR A 150 -44.52 -29.57 34.66
C THR A 150 -44.10 -31.03 34.80
N GLU A 151 -43.88 -31.52 36.03
CA GLU A 151 -43.51 -32.92 36.32
C GLU A 151 -44.63 -33.89 35.93
N LYS A 152 -45.88 -33.57 36.32
CA LYS A 152 -47.05 -34.39 36.01
C LYS A 152 -47.33 -34.47 34.51
N ILE A 153 -47.08 -33.40 33.77
CA ILE A 153 -47.16 -33.41 32.30
C ILE A 153 -46.15 -34.39 31.71
N PHE A 154 -44.91 -34.40 32.23
CA PHE A 154 -43.89 -35.34 31.79
C PHE A 154 -44.27 -36.79 32.14
N GLU A 155 -44.79 -37.04 33.34
CA GLU A 155 -45.29 -38.36 33.76
C GLU A 155 -46.42 -38.86 32.85
N GLU A 156 -47.43 -38.04 32.57
CA GLU A 156 -48.53 -38.37 31.65
C GLU A 156 -47.97 -38.77 30.27
N ILE A 157 -47.05 -37.97 29.70
CA ILE A 157 -46.43 -38.24 28.39
C ILE A 157 -45.64 -39.56 28.40
N ILE A 158 -44.83 -39.79 29.42
CA ILE A 158 -43.94 -40.95 29.49
C ILE A 158 -44.73 -42.25 29.72
N VAL A 159 -45.76 -42.24 30.57
CA VAL A 159 -46.61 -43.42 30.81
C VAL A 159 -47.43 -43.76 29.57
N GLU A 160 -47.94 -42.75 28.86
CA GLU A 160 -48.71 -42.94 27.63
C GLU A 160 -47.86 -43.53 26.49
N ASN A 161 -46.63 -43.06 26.32
CA ASN A 161 -45.77 -43.47 25.19
C ASN A 161 -44.83 -44.65 25.52
N PHE A 162 -44.39 -44.79 26.78
CA PHE A 162 -43.39 -45.78 27.21
C PHE A 162 -43.81 -46.49 28.52
N PRO A 163 -44.94 -47.23 28.52
CA PRO A 163 -45.53 -47.77 29.76
C PRO A 163 -44.60 -48.73 30.53
N ASN A 164 -43.70 -49.43 29.84
CA ASN A 164 -42.80 -50.41 30.46
C ASN A 164 -41.63 -49.78 31.24
N ILE A 165 -41.19 -48.59 30.84
CA ILE A 165 -40.01 -47.91 31.41
C ILE A 165 -40.43 -46.64 32.17
N GLY A 166 -41.66 -46.18 31.96
CA GLY A 166 -42.08 -44.85 32.37
C GLY A 166 -42.02 -44.57 33.87
N LYS A 167 -42.36 -45.56 34.70
CA LYS A 167 -42.28 -45.43 36.17
C LYS A 167 -40.86 -45.23 36.68
N GLU A 168 -39.87 -45.82 36.00
CA GLU A 168 -38.46 -45.71 36.40
C GLU A 168 -37.91 -44.32 36.07
N ILE A 169 -38.20 -43.80 34.87
CA ILE A 169 -37.74 -42.48 34.43
C ILE A 169 -38.37 -41.35 35.25
N VAL A 170 -39.66 -41.47 35.59
CA VAL A 170 -40.38 -40.45 36.38
C VAL A 170 -39.75 -40.29 37.77
N ASN A 171 -39.32 -41.38 38.40
CA ASN A 171 -38.64 -41.34 39.70
C ASN A 171 -37.23 -40.70 39.64
N GLN A 172 -36.66 -40.52 38.45
CA GLN A 172 -35.34 -39.91 38.26
C GLN A 172 -35.43 -38.39 38.00
N VAL A 173 -36.62 -37.79 37.91
CA VAL A 173 -36.76 -36.35 37.68
C VAL A 173 -36.29 -35.57 38.91
N GLN A 174 -35.36 -34.64 38.70
CA GLN A 174 -34.86 -33.72 39.74
C GLN A 174 -35.46 -32.33 39.64
N GLU A 175 -35.71 -31.86 38.42
CA GLU A 175 -36.23 -30.52 38.16
C GLU A 175 -37.02 -30.56 36.85
N ALA A 176 -38.20 -29.96 36.83
CA ALA A 176 -38.99 -29.78 35.62
C ALA A 176 -39.45 -28.33 35.55
N GLN A 177 -38.98 -27.59 34.56
CA GLN A 177 -39.33 -26.18 34.44
C GLN A 177 -39.54 -25.74 33.01
N ARG A 178 -40.44 -24.76 32.85
CA ARG A 178 -40.63 -24.08 31.59
C ARG A 178 -39.48 -23.10 31.36
N VAL A 179 -38.86 -23.14 30.19
CA VAL A 179 -37.73 -22.25 29.88
C VAL A 179 -38.19 -20.79 29.98
N PRO A 180 -37.43 -19.88 30.62
CA PRO A 180 -37.79 -18.48 30.74
C PRO A 180 -37.96 -17.79 29.39
N TYR A 181 -38.81 -16.77 29.37
CA TYR A 181 -39.07 -15.94 28.20
C TYR A 181 -37.92 -14.97 27.98
N ARG A 182 -36.84 -15.39 27.28
CA ARG A 182 -35.61 -14.58 27.25
C ARG A 182 -35.18 -14.01 25.89
N ILE A 183 -35.81 -14.38 24.77
CA ILE A 183 -35.22 -14.04 23.45
C ILE A 183 -36.19 -13.41 22.44
N ASN A 184 -37.49 -13.74 22.44
CA ASN A 184 -38.40 -13.17 21.42
C ASN A 184 -39.84 -12.98 21.94
N PRO A 185 -40.26 -11.76 22.35
CA PRO A 185 -41.62 -11.44 22.84
C PRO A 185 -42.76 -11.70 21.85
N ARG A 186 -42.44 -11.94 20.57
CA ARG A 186 -43.40 -12.22 19.50
C ARG A 186 -43.49 -13.72 19.16
N ARG A 187 -42.94 -14.59 20.00
CA ARG A 187 -42.95 -16.03 19.73
C ARG A 187 -44.35 -16.58 20.01
N ASN A 188 -45.05 -16.98 18.95
CA ASN A 188 -46.37 -17.61 19.01
C ASN A 188 -46.32 -19.13 19.31
N THR A 189 -45.13 -19.73 19.30
CA THR A 189 -44.98 -21.16 19.67
C THR A 189 -44.81 -21.30 21.18
N PRO A 190 -45.43 -22.32 21.81
CA PRO A 190 -45.27 -22.55 23.23
C PRO A 190 -43.79 -22.74 23.60
N ARG A 191 -43.37 -22.20 24.76
CA ARG A 191 -42.01 -22.41 25.28
C ARG A 191 -41.72 -23.90 25.51
N HIS A 192 -40.46 -24.27 25.58
CA HIS A 192 -40.09 -25.67 25.80
C HIS A 192 -40.03 -25.93 27.31
N ILE A 193 -40.35 -27.16 27.73
CA ILE A 193 -40.13 -27.62 29.10
C ILE A 193 -38.79 -28.36 29.14
N LEU A 194 -37.96 -28.02 30.12
CA LEU A 194 -36.70 -28.70 30.40
C LEU A 194 -36.91 -29.60 31.62
N ILE A 195 -36.66 -30.90 31.45
CA ILE A 195 -36.69 -31.90 32.50
C ILE A 195 -35.24 -32.32 32.78
N LYS A 196 -34.78 -32.14 34.01
CA LYS A 196 -33.47 -32.60 34.46
C LYS A 196 -33.63 -33.94 35.15
N LEU A 197 -33.01 -34.97 34.60
CA LEU A 197 -32.94 -36.28 35.24
C LEU A 197 -31.69 -36.39 36.11
N SER A 198 -31.80 -37.15 37.20
CA SER A 198 -30.68 -37.57 38.02
C SER A 198 -29.72 -38.39 37.19
N LYS A 199 -28.41 -38.23 37.43
CA LYS A 199 -27.40 -39.10 36.81
C LYS A 199 -27.71 -40.55 37.19
N ILE A 200 -28.07 -41.36 36.19
CA ILE A 200 -28.15 -42.80 36.36
C ILE A 200 -26.74 -43.26 36.72
N LYS A 201 -26.57 -43.85 37.91
CA LYS A 201 -25.36 -44.61 38.21
C LYS A 201 -25.44 -45.88 37.37
N PHE A 202 -24.67 -45.94 36.30
CA PHE A 202 -24.36 -47.21 35.65
C PHE A 202 -23.44 -48.03 36.55
#